data_AF-A0A969Z4W7-F1
#
_entry.id   AF-A0A969Z4W7-F1
#
_cell.length_a   1.000
_cell.length_b   1.000
_cell.length_c   1.000
_cell.angle_alpha   90.00
_cell.angle_beta   90.00
_cell.angle_gamma   90.00
#
_symmetry.space_group_name_H-M   'P 1'
#
loop_
_entity.id
_entity.type
_entity.pdbx_description
1 polymer ?
#
loop_
_entity_poly.entity_id
_entity_poly.type
_entity_poly.pdbx_seq_one_letter_code
_entity_poly.pdbx_strand_id
1 'polypeptide(L)'
;MPGNSADFGQTDPDLIAPGVLKQIETNLLIDVELKLSQEDEVQTATGLLIAWRKQPDLVLGDDPDIEIIADQILAIDQLYFGQALLESGRNRQFKQWRRNFKQAFFDEISGLFANALERENNNIFRQKDPNWITTQDYLRLLLLAYLDKPTKDLSREISDLSDTLLPLFLSGPPTTIEGYGPNLNHPLISKAADDPVPLEQQPIPLVSVESIDFWTLEQLSAFDQGWTEIAASWKSRLAEYPHEVGMPFPPEGWSPYEQELMPLIESGFQAETWRMLRTSIHLAEVGVSNADFLGFILGELNNGHLAASYHLLSGSGSDKEADPALAAWAARLGRVCDNRSLFSAAVKQLSRSYVSSQTNDFFGAFARRDEEGRLTIFALDQVLGLLALQ
;
A
#
# COMPACT_ATOMS: atom_id res chain seq x y z
N MET A 1 1.29 -4.05 13.95
CA MET A 1 1.31 -2.57 13.70
C MET A 1 2.03 -1.81 14.82
N PRO A 2 2.75 -0.72 14.52
CA PRO A 2 3.35 0.15 15.54
C PRO A 2 2.33 1.01 16.31
N GLY A 3 2.73 1.49 17.49
CA GLY A 3 1.97 2.50 18.27
C GLY A 3 0.90 1.95 19.23
N ASN A 4 -0.11 2.78 19.52
CA ASN A 4 -1.24 2.49 20.42
C ASN A 4 -2.30 1.53 19.82
N SER A 5 -1.92 0.70 18.84
CA SER A 5 -2.89 -0.17 18.15
C SER A 5 -3.56 -1.10 19.16
N ALA A 6 -4.89 -1.05 19.20
CA ALA A 6 -5.64 -1.88 20.12
C ALA A 6 -5.61 -3.34 19.67
N ASP A 7 -5.30 -4.23 20.62
CA ASP A 7 -5.61 -5.65 20.48
C ASP A 7 -7.12 -5.82 20.75
N PHE A 8 -7.89 -5.96 19.67
CA PHE A 8 -9.33 -6.17 19.78
C PHE A 8 -9.73 -7.57 20.22
N GLY A 9 -8.77 -8.44 20.54
CA GLY A 9 -9.00 -9.72 21.19
C GLY A 9 -9.57 -10.76 20.22
N GLN A 10 -8.72 -11.74 19.92
CA GLN A 10 -8.89 -12.80 18.92
C GLN A 10 -8.86 -12.23 17.49
N THR A 11 -7.99 -12.73 16.63
CA THR A 11 -8.23 -14.02 16.00
C THR A 11 -6.99 -14.56 15.34
N ASP A 12 -6.65 -15.81 15.65
CA ASP A 12 -5.84 -16.60 14.72
C ASP A 12 -6.46 -16.41 13.32
N PRO A 13 -5.74 -15.83 12.33
CA PRO A 13 -6.30 -15.65 10.99
C PRO A 13 -6.77 -16.99 10.42
N ASP A 14 -6.22 -18.11 10.89
CA ASP A 14 -6.69 -19.46 10.52
C ASP A 14 -8.07 -19.81 11.12
N LEU A 15 -8.60 -19.05 12.09
CA LEU A 15 -9.96 -19.20 12.63
C LEU A 15 -11.00 -18.33 11.89
N ILE A 16 -10.64 -17.12 11.42
CA ILE A 16 -11.57 -16.26 10.66
C ILE A 16 -11.52 -16.55 9.16
N ALA A 17 -10.33 -16.74 8.63
CA ALA A 17 -10.08 -16.94 7.20
C ALA A 17 -9.12 -18.13 6.99
N PRO A 18 -9.55 -19.35 7.38
CA PRO A 18 -8.73 -20.56 7.25
C PRO A 18 -8.24 -20.79 5.83
N GLY A 19 -6.92 -20.82 5.66
CA GLY A 19 -6.31 -21.20 4.40
C GLY A 19 -5.89 -20.05 3.50
N VAL A 20 -6.06 -18.78 3.88
CA VAL A 20 -5.54 -17.65 3.08
C VAL A 20 -4.03 -17.77 2.87
N LEU A 21 -3.27 -18.09 3.93
CA LEU A 21 -1.83 -18.31 3.80
C LEU A 21 -1.51 -19.49 2.86
N LYS A 22 -2.29 -20.58 2.95
CA LYS A 22 -2.13 -21.73 2.05
C LYS A 22 -2.41 -21.34 0.60
N GLN A 23 -3.40 -20.47 0.36
CA GLN A 23 -3.74 -19.97 -0.97
C GLN A 23 -2.61 -19.09 -1.52
N ILE A 24 -2.00 -18.24 -0.69
CA ILE A 24 -0.78 -17.53 -1.05
C ILE A 24 0.33 -18.52 -1.45
N GLU A 25 0.63 -19.49 -0.59
CA GLU A 25 1.72 -20.45 -0.78
C GLU A 25 1.52 -21.36 -2.02
N THR A 26 0.26 -21.68 -2.36
CA THR A 26 -0.05 -22.62 -3.45
C THR A 26 -0.25 -21.92 -4.79
N ASN A 27 -0.89 -20.75 -4.79
CA ASN A 27 -1.39 -20.13 -6.01
C ASN A 27 -0.68 -18.83 -6.41
N LEU A 28 0.00 -18.16 -5.48
CA LEU A 28 0.60 -16.84 -5.73
C LEU A 28 2.13 -16.83 -5.62
N LEU A 29 2.72 -17.72 -4.82
CA LEU A 29 4.18 -17.86 -4.78
C LEU A 29 4.67 -18.62 -6.02
N ILE A 30 5.56 -17.96 -6.78
CA ILE A 30 6.19 -18.53 -7.96
C ILE A 30 7.73 -18.42 -7.87
N ASP A 31 8.39 -19.30 -8.60
CA ASP A 31 9.83 -19.23 -8.85
C ASP A 31 10.07 -18.60 -10.22
N VAL A 32 10.95 -17.60 -10.28
CA VAL A 32 11.21 -16.82 -11.49
C VAL A 32 12.68 -16.77 -11.83
N GLU A 33 12.94 -16.54 -13.11
CA GLU A 33 14.24 -16.16 -13.62
C GLU A 33 14.35 -14.63 -13.58
N LEU A 34 15.40 -14.11 -12.96
CA LEU A 34 15.65 -12.69 -12.83
C LEU A 34 16.82 -12.28 -13.70
N LYS A 35 16.57 -11.25 -14.49
CA LYS A 35 17.60 -10.48 -15.17
C LYS A 35 17.79 -9.17 -14.42
N LEU A 36 18.88 -9.08 -13.67
CA LEU A 36 19.22 -7.87 -12.93
C LEU A 36 19.66 -6.77 -13.90
N SER A 37 19.50 -5.51 -13.50
CA SER A 37 19.80 -4.33 -14.34
C SER A 37 21.25 -4.30 -14.86
N GLN A 38 22.17 -5.00 -14.19
CA GLN A 38 23.61 -4.95 -14.41
C GLN A 38 24.19 -6.09 -15.24
N GLU A 39 23.46 -7.20 -15.41
CA GLU A 39 24.04 -8.43 -15.94
C GLU A 39 23.11 -9.10 -16.97
N ASP A 40 23.70 -9.66 -18.03
CA ASP A 40 23.00 -10.63 -18.87
C ASP A 40 22.88 -12.00 -18.17
N GLU A 41 23.42 -12.12 -16.95
CA GLU A 41 23.31 -13.31 -16.12
C GLU A 41 21.89 -13.43 -15.56
N VAL A 42 21.33 -14.63 -15.74
CA VAL A 42 20.00 -14.98 -15.25
C VAL A 42 20.16 -15.70 -13.93
N GLN A 43 19.57 -15.16 -12.87
CA GLN A 43 19.56 -15.77 -11.54
C GLN A 43 18.16 -16.26 -11.19
N THR A 44 18.05 -17.37 -10.46
CA THR A 44 16.74 -17.82 -9.98
C THR A 44 16.40 -17.12 -8.66
N ALA A 45 15.21 -16.53 -8.59
CA ALA A 45 14.58 -16.13 -7.33
C ALA A 45 13.36 -17.00 -7.06
N THR A 46 13.21 -17.40 -5.80
CA THR A 46 12.18 -18.35 -5.39
C THR A 46 11.15 -17.72 -4.48
N GLY A 47 9.92 -18.21 -4.54
CA GLY A 47 8.84 -17.79 -3.65
C GLY A 47 8.59 -16.28 -3.66
N LEU A 48 8.40 -15.71 -4.86
CA LEU A 48 7.92 -14.34 -5.03
C LEU A 48 6.42 -14.34 -5.30
N LEU A 49 5.67 -13.39 -4.73
CA LEU A 49 4.24 -13.23 -5.02
C LEU A 49 3.98 -12.60 -6.39
N ILE A 50 3.30 -13.33 -7.27
CA ILE A 50 2.71 -12.74 -8.47
C ILE A 50 1.50 -11.87 -8.11
N ALA A 51 1.31 -10.73 -8.80
CA ALA A 51 0.29 -9.74 -8.43
C ALA A 51 -1.14 -10.32 -8.41
N TRP A 52 -1.45 -11.23 -9.33
CA TRP A 52 -2.74 -11.91 -9.38
C TRP A 52 -2.69 -13.23 -10.14
N ARG A 53 -3.70 -14.07 -9.88
CA ARG A 53 -4.00 -15.31 -10.61
C ARG A 53 -5.49 -15.45 -10.85
N LYS A 54 -5.87 -15.88 -12.04
CA LYS A 54 -7.25 -16.17 -12.43
C LYS A 54 -7.50 -17.67 -12.44
N GLN A 55 -8.72 -18.06 -12.06
CA GLN A 55 -9.21 -19.41 -12.26
C GLN A 55 -9.61 -19.57 -13.74
N PRO A 56 -9.10 -20.59 -14.46
CA PRO A 56 -9.53 -20.87 -15.82
C PRO A 56 -11.04 -21.15 -15.88
N ASP A 57 -11.72 -20.63 -16.91
CA ASP A 57 -13.13 -20.90 -17.18
C ASP A 57 -13.32 -21.62 -18.53
N LEU A 58 -13.73 -22.89 -18.43
CA LEU A 58 -14.01 -23.74 -19.60
C LEU A 58 -15.14 -23.19 -20.49
N VAL A 59 -16.07 -22.41 -19.93
CA VAL A 59 -17.17 -21.78 -20.69
C VAL A 59 -16.64 -20.63 -21.54
N LEU A 60 -15.59 -19.94 -21.08
CA LEU A 60 -14.89 -18.90 -21.83
C LEU A 60 -13.86 -19.47 -22.83
N GLY A 61 -13.65 -20.79 -22.81
CA GLY A 61 -12.72 -21.49 -23.69
C GLY A 61 -11.27 -21.49 -23.19
N ASP A 62 -11.05 -21.19 -21.91
CA ASP A 62 -9.73 -21.23 -21.31
C ASP A 62 -9.21 -22.69 -21.24
N ASP A 63 -7.91 -22.85 -21.47
CA ASP A 63 -7.22 -24.14 -21.28
C ASP A 63 -6.92 -24.32 -19.78
N PRO A 64 -7.49 -25.34 -19.11
CA PRO A 64 -7.27 -25.56 -17.68
C PRO A 64 -5.81 -25.89 -17.33
N ASP A 65 -5.00 -26.30 -18.31
CA ASP A 65 -3.58 -26.62 -18.12
C ASP A 65 -2.68 -25.38 -18.26
N ILE A 66 -3.23 -24.23 -18.67
CA ILE A 66 -2.48 -22.97 -18.81
C ILE A 66 -2.79 -22.05 -17.63
N GLU A 67 -1.76 -21.68 -16.88
CA GLU A 67 -1.90 -20.72 -15.79
C GLU A 67 -2.13 -19.30 -16.33
N ILE A 68 -3.20 -18.66 -15.84
CA ILE A 68 -3.52 -17.27 -16.16
C ILE A 68 -3.08 -16.40 -14.97
N ILE A 69 -1.85 -15.90 -15.05
CA ILE A 69 -1.20 -15.13 -13.98
C ILE A 69 -0.71 -13.78 -14.49
N ALA A 70 -0.44 -12.85 -13.58
CA ALA A 70 0.08 -11.55 -13.95
C ALA A 70 1.45 -11.60 -14.63
N ASP A 71 1.77 -10.54 -15.38
CA ASP A 71 3.10 -10.26 -15.91
C ASP A 71 3.95 -9.41 -14.95
N GLN A 72 3.45 -9.16 -13.74
CA GLN A 72 4.08 -8.30 -12.75
C GLN A 72 4.16 -8.96 -11.37
N ILE A 73 5.28 -8.71 -10.70
CA ILE A 73 5.51 -8.99 -9.28
C ILE A 73 5.73 -7.64 -8.61
N LEU A 74 4.80 -7.21 -7.76
CA LEU A 74 4.86 -5.89 -7.14
C LEU A 74 5.61 -5.95 -5.82
N ALA A 75 6.50 -4.98 -5.58
CA ALA A 75 7.26 -4.92 -4.33
C ALA A 75 6.34 -4.71 -3.12
N ILE A 76 5.28 -3.91 -3.27
CA ILE A 76 4.32 -3.63 -2.19
C ILE A 76 3.63 -4.90 -1.68
N ASP A 77 3.30 -5.84 -2.57
CA ASP A 77 2.72 -7.14 -2.21
C ASP A 77 3.72 -7.97 -1.39
N GLN A 78 5.00 -7.97 -1.81
CA GLN A 78 6.06 -8.65 -1.06
C GLN A 78 6.25 -8.03 0.32
N LEU A 79 6.23 -6.70 0.41
CA LEU A 79 6.48 -5.97 1.65
C LEU A 79 5.39 -6.24 2.68
N TYR A 80 4.11 -6.24 2.28
CA TYR A 80 3.03 -6.65 3.18
C TYR A 80 3.09 -8.13 3.53
N PHE A 81 3.53 -9.00 2.61
CA PHE A 81 3.77 -10.40 2.96
C PHE A 81 4.88 -10.57 3.98
N GLY A 82 6.00 -9.86 3.81
CA GLY A 82 7.08 -9.81 4.78
C GLY A 82 6.59 -9.33 6.15
N GLN A 83 5.75 -8.30 6.18
CA GLN A 83 5.10 -7.82 7.41
C GLN A 83 4.22 -8.90 8.03
N ALA A 84 3.39 -9.60 7.25
CA ALA A 84 2.51 -10.67 7.75
C ALA A 84 3.32 -11.85 8.34
N LEU A 85 4.45 -12.20 7.72
CA LEU A 85 5.36 -13.22 8.26
C LEU A 85 6.03 -12.78 9.57
N LEU A 86 6.37 -11.49 9.68
CA LEU A 86 6.95 -10.93 10.90
C LEU A 86 5.93 -10.89 12.03
N GLU A 87 4.74 -10.32 11.81
CA GLU A 87 3.69 -10.16 12.83
C GLU A 87 3.12 -11.51 13.30
N SER A 88 3.13 -12.54 12.45
CA SER A 88 2.75 -13.92 12.83
C SER A 88 3.88 -14.72 13.52
N GLY A 89 5.04 -14.11 13.79
CA GLY A 89 6.16 -14.77 14.46
C GLY A 89 6.88 -15.84 13.62
N ARG A 90 6.62 -15.90 12.30
CA ARG A 90 7.20 -16.85 11.33
C ARG A 90 8.64 -16.48 10.94
N ASN A 91 9.47 -16.31 11.95
CA ASN A 91 10.85 -15.81 11.88
C ASN A 91 11.74 -16.48 10.82
N ARG A 92 11.60 -17.80 10.61
CA ARG A 92 12.38 -18.51 9.59
C ARG A 92 11.94 -18.13 8.17
N GLN A 93 10.62 -18.07 7.94
CA GLN A 93 10.06 -17.68 6.65
C GLN A 93 10.35 -16.19 6.37
N PHE A 94 10.20 -15.32 7.36
CA PHE A 94 10.58 -13.90 7.25
C PHE A 94 12.06 -13.72 6.85
N LYS A 95 12.98 -14.45 7.48
CA LYS A 95 14.42 -14.38 7.12
C LYS A 95 14.71 -14.88 5.71
N GLN A 96 13.96 -15.88 5.23
CA GLN A 96 14.11 -16.35 3.85
C GLN A 96 13.54 -15.33 2.88
N TRP A 97 12.33 -14.83 3.16
CA TRP A 97 11.68 -13.76 2.41
C TRP A 97 12.59 -12.53 2.28
N ARG A 98 13.20 -12.04 3.38
CA ARG A 98 14.11 -10.87 3.35
C ARG A 98 15.26 -11.07 2.37
N ARG A 99 15.86 -12.27 2.32
CA ARG A 99 16.94 -12.57 1.37
C ARG A 99 16.44 -12.58 -0.07
N ASN A 100 15.31 -13.24 -0.32
CA ASN A 100 14.73 -13.34 -1.65
C ASN A 100 14.28 -11.96 -2.16
N PHE A 101 13.64 -11.15 -1.31
CA PHE A 101 13.23 -9.78 -1.62
C PHE A 101 14.44 -8.91 -1.96
N LYS A 102 15.51 -8.96 -1.14
CA LYS A 102 16.73 -8.21 -1.42
C LYS A 102 17.39 -8.65 -2.72
N GLN A 103 17.53 -9.96 -2.95
CA GLN A 103 18.08 -10.48 -4.21
C GLN A 103 17.27 -10.02 -5.42
N ALA A 104 15.93 -9.98 -5.30
CA ALA A 104 15.06 -9.71 -6.42
C ALA A 104 14.87 -8.21 -6.71
N PHE A 105 14.77 -7.38 -5.67
CA PHE A 105 14.35 -5.98 -5.80
C PHE A 105 15.46 -4.96 -5.53
N PHE A 106 16.57 -5.31 -4.88
CA PHE A 106 17.63 -4.33 -4.63
C PHE A 106 18.41 -4.05 -5.93
N ASP A 107 18.52 -2.77 -6.30
CA ASP A 107 19.32 -2.31 -7.42
C ASP A 107 20.63 -1.70 -6.91
N GLU A 108 21.74 -2.37 -7.20
CA GLU A 108 23.05 -1.95 -6.70
C GLU A 108 23.58 -0.64 -7.34
N ILE A 109 23.00 -0.18 -8.47
CA ILE A 109 23.40 1.08 -9.11
C ILE A 109 22.87 2.28 -8.32
N SER A 110 21.56 2.28 -8.07
CA SER A 110 20.87 3.34 -7.36
C SER A 110 20.98 3.22 -5.84
N GLY A 111 21.26 2.02 -5.33
CA GLY A 111 21.16 1.72 -3.90
C GLY A 111 19.72 1.67 -3.39
N LEU A 112 18.74 1.61 -4.29
CA LEU A 112 17.30 1.63 -3.98
C LEU A 112 16.65 0.31 -4.37
N PHE A 113 15.46 0.07 -3.83
CA PHE A 113 14.63 -1.06 -4.21
C PHE A 113 13.70 -0.71 -5.37
N ALA A 114 13.64 -1.60 -6.37
CA ALA A 114 12.71 -1.61 -7.49
C ALA A 114 11.24 -1.68 -7.00
N ASN A 115 10.32 -0.98 -7.68
CA ASN A 115 8.91 -1.00 -7.32
C ASN A 115 8.19 -2.28 -7.78
N ALA A 116 8.70 -2.91 -8.82
CA ALA A 116 8.12 -4.07 -9.46
C ALA A 116 9.18 -4.86 -10.23
N LEU A 117 8.84 -6.10 -10.53
CA LEU A 117 9.49 -6.89 -11.56
C LEU A 117 8.48 -7.11 -12.69
N GLU A 118 8.90 -6.83 -13.92
CA GLU A 118 8.06 -6.98 -15.11
C GLU A 118 8.58 -8.12 -15.98
N ARG A 119 7.65 -8.93 -16.50
CA ARG A 119 7.97 -10.04 -17.39
C ARG A 119 8.48 -9.51 -18.72
N GLU A 120 9.71 -9.91 -19.08
CA GLU A 120 10.31 -9.57 -20.37
C GLU A 120 10.01 -10.66 -21.41
N ASN A 121 10.25 -11.93 -21.05
CA ASN A 121 10.03 -13.09 -21.91
C ASN A 121 9.84 -14.35 -21.07
N ASN A 122 8.86 -15.20 -21.40
CA ASN A 122 8.59 -16.45 -20.68
C ASN A 122 8.55 -16.25 -19.16
N ASN A 123 9.49 -16.88 -18.42
CA ASN A 123 9.59 -16.77 -16.96
C ASN A 123 10.70 -15.78 -16.50
N ILE A 124 11.22 -14.96 -17.41
CA ILE A 124 12.26 -13.98 -17.14
C ILE A 124 11.62 -12.64 -16.78
N PHE A 125 11.95 -12.14 -15.60
CA PHE A 125 11.51 -10.85 -15.07
C PHE A 125 12.69 -9.90 -14.88
N ARG A 126 12.43 -8.60 -15.06
CA ARG A 126 13.41 -7.54 -14.90
C ARG A 126 12.95 -6.52 -13.87
N GLN A 127 13.89 -6.03 -13.06
CA GLN A 127 13.66 -4.93 -12.13
C GLN A 127 13.18 -3.67 -12.86
N LYS A 128 12.18 -3.01 -12.26
CA LYS A 128 11.58 -1.79 -12.79
C LYS A 128 11.58 -0.70 -11.71
N ASP A 129 11.86 0.53 -12.16
CA ASP A 129 11.78 1.78 -11.41
C ASP A 129 12.24 1.72 -9.93
N PRO A 130 13.56 1.51 -9.67
CA PRO A 130 14.13 1.68 -8.33
C PRO A 130 13.79 3.05 -7.74
N ASN A 131 13.20 3.07 -6.54
CA ASN A 131 12.69 4.29 -5.95
C ASN A 131 12.79 4.37 -4.42
N TRP A 132 12.64 5.58 -3.92
CA TRP A 132 12.75 5.87 -2.49
C TRP A 132 11.55 5.35 -1.68
N ILE A 133 10.36 5.24 -2.29
CA ILE A 133 9.13 4.78 -1.62
C ILE A 133 9.29 3.33 -1.19
N THR A 134 9.63 2.45 -2.12
CA THR A 134 9.83 1.01 -1.86
C THR A 134 10.95 0.80 -0.86
N THR A 135 12.01 1.60 -0.97
CA THR A 135 13.14 1.56 -0.04
C THR A 135 12.70 1.97 1.37
N GLN A 136 11.87 3.02 1.52
CA GLN A 136 11.30 3.42 2.80
C GLN A 136 10.38 2.33 3.39
N ASP A 137 9.52 1.73 2.57
CA ASP A 137 8.63 0.64 3.02
C ASP A 137 9.43 -0.61 3.46
N TYR A 138 10.54 -0.92 2.80
CA TYR A 138 11.46 -1.97 3.27
C TYR A 138 12.14 -1.58 4.58
N LEU A 139 12.57 -0.33 4.71
CA LEU A 139 13.16 0.23 5.93
C LEU A 139 12.19 0.13 7.12
N ARG A 140 10.91 0.44 6.91
CA ARG A 140 9.84 0.24 7.89
C ARG A 140 9.85 -1.19 8.44
N LEU A 141 9.91 -2.17 7.55
CA LEU A 141 9.87 -3.58 7.92
C LEU A 141 11.15 -4.02 8.66
N LEU A 142 12.31 -3.49 8.28
CA LEU A 142 13.55 -3.69 9.02
C LEU A 142 13.48 -3.10 10.44
N LEU A 143 12.90 -1.91 10.59
CA LEU A 143 12.70 -1.25 11.88
C LEU A 143 11.74 -2.06 12.76
N LEU A 144 10.61 -2.54 12.21
CA LEU A 144 9.71 -3.45 12.92
C LEU A 144 10.44 -4.71 13.39
N ALA A 145 11.23 -5.34 12.52
CA ALA A 145 12.01 -6.53 12.88
C ALA A 145 13.11 -6.22 13.92
N TYR A 146 13.71 -5.03 13.86
CA TYR A 146 14.72 -4.57 14.81
C TYR A 146 14.11 -4.32 16.19
N LEU A 147 12.92 -3.71 16.25
CA LEU A 147 12.19 -3.48 17.51
C LEU A 147 11.75 -4.78 18.17
N ASP A 148 11.34 -5.79 17.40
CA ASP A 148 11.05 -7.14 17.91
C ASP A 148 12.33 -7.85 18.40
N LYS A 149 13.36 -7.87 17.54
CA LYS A 149 14.62 -8.58 17.83
C LYS A 149 15.84 -7.84 17.27
N PRO A 150 16.48 -6.97 18.07
CA PRO A 150 17.66 -6.23 17.63
C PRO A 150 18.81 -7.15 17.25
N THR A 151 19.41 -6.92 16.07
CA THR A 151 20.65 -7.58 15.66
C THR A 151 21.60 -6.58 15.01
N LYS A 152 22.90 -6.88 15.05
CA LYS A 152 23.91 -6.05 14.37
C LYS A 152 23.69 -5.97 12.85
N ASP A 153 23.20 -7.06 12.27
CA ASP A 153 22.91 -7.12 10.83
C ASP A 153 21.76 -6.19 10.44
N LEU A 154 20.65 -6.22 11.19
CA LEU A 154 19.53 -5.30 11.00
C LEU A 154 19.97 -3.85 11.25
N SER A 155 20.69 -3.59 12.34
CA SER A 155 21.17 -2.23 12.67
C SER A 155 22.01 -1.64 11.55
N ARG A 156 22.94 -2.43 10.99
CA ARG A 156 23.80 -1.99 9.89
C ARG A 156 22.98 -1.72 8.64
N GLU A 157 22.10 -2.64 8.24
CA GLU A 157 21.29 -2.44 7.04
C GLU A 157 20.34 -1.23 7.17
N ILE A 158 19.76 -1.00 8.35
CA ILE A 158 18.96 0.20 8.63
C ILE A 158 19.81 1.47 8.47
N SER A 159 21.01 1.50 9.05
CA SER A 159 21.94 2.63 8.89
C SER A 159 22.32 2.85 7.42
N ASP A 160 22.71 1.81 6.69
CA ASP A 160 23.13 1.92 5.29
C ASP A 160 22.01 2.50 4.39
N LEU A 161 20.77 2.01 4.57
CA LEU A 161 19.61 2.50 3.81
C LEU A 161 19.15 3.88 4.28
N SER A 162 19.25 4.17 5.59
CA SER A 162 19.01 5.49 6.15
C SER A 162 19.94 6.52 5.51
N ASP A 163 21.24 6.21 5.43
CA ASP A 163 22.25 7.09 4.82
C ASP A 163 21.98 7.32 3.32
N THR A 164 21.38 6.35 2.65
CA THR A 164 20.95 6.48 1.25
C THR A 164 19.73 7.40 1.11
N LEU A 165 18.74 7.29 1.99
CA LEU A 165 17.51 8.08 1.90
C LEU A 165 17.63 9.50 2.48
N LEU A 166 18.45 9.71 3.51
CA LEU A 166 18.52 10.98 4.24
C LEU A 166 18.80 12.18 3.32
N PRO A 167 19.79 12.14 2.40
CA PRO A 167 20.01 13.25 1.47
C PRO A 167 18.80 13.60 0.61
N LEU A 168 18.01 12.59 0.20
CA LEU A 168 16.80 12.80 -0.61
C LEU A 168 15.73 13.55 0.18
N PHE A 169 15.54 13.20 1.46
CA PHE A 169 14.55 13.89 2.29
C PHE A 169 15.01 15.29 2.72
N LEU A 170 16.32 15.50 2.92
CA LEU A 170 16.88 16.83 3.19
C LEU A 170 16.71 17.80 2.01
N SER A 171 16.78 17.32 0.78
CA SER A 171 16.49 18.12 -0.42
C SER A 171 15.00 18.29 -0.73
N GLY A 172 14.13 17.65 0.07
CA GLY A 172 12.74 17.37 -0.30
C GLY A 172 12.67 16.08 -1.13
N PRO A 173 11.87 15.08 -0.72
CA PRO A 173 11.83 13.79 -1.39
C PRO A 173 11.44 13.96 -2.88
N PRO A 174 11.99 13.14 -3.79
CA PRO A 174 11.66 13.22 -5.21
C PRO A 174 10.16 13.09 -5.45
N THR A 175 9.64 13.89 -6.38
CA THR A 175 8.24 13.83 -6.82
C THR A 175 7.96 12.48 -7.48
N THR A 176 6.78 11.91 -7.21
CA THR A 176 6.43 10.54 -7.59
C THR A 176 5.13 10.43 -8.35
N ILE A 177 4.41 11.53 -8.46
CA ILE A 177 3.14 11.64 -9.17
C ILE A 177 3.08 12.99 -9.88
N GLU A 178 2.23 13.09 -10.89
CA GLU A 178 1.88 14.35 -11.54
C GLU A 178 0.45 14.73 -11.13
N GLY A 179 0.24 16.00 -10.79
CA GLY A 179 -1.09 16.59 -10.68
C GLY A 179 -1.32 17.62 -11.79
N TYR A 180 -2.55 18.06 -12.07
CA TYR A 180 -2.81 19.01 -13.16
C TYR A 180 -3.17 20.43 -12.65
N GLY A 181 -2.31 21.43 -12.93
CA GLY A 181 -2.35 22.81 -12.40
C GLY A 181 -3.08 23.84 -13.27
N PRO A 182 -3.48 25.03 -12.75
CA PRO A 182 -2.60 25.96 -12.00
C PRO A 182 -3.13 26.42 -10.63
N ASN A 183 -4.24 25.83 -10.18
CA ASN A 183 -4.88 25.93 -8.87
C ASN A 183 -5.34 24.49 -8.59
N LEU A 184 -4.53 23.66 -7.94
CA LEU A 184 -4.81 22.23 -7.80
C LEU A 184 -6.09 22.01 -6.96
N ASN A 185 -7.23 21.98 -7.65
CA ASN A 185 -8.56 21.54 -7.22
C ASN A 185 -8.97 21.83 -5.77
N HIS A 186 -8.62 23.00 -5.22
CA HIS A 186 -9.28 23.49 -4.01
C HIS A 186 -10.61 24.12 -4.44
N PRO A 187 -11.77 23.50 -4.16
CA PRO A 187 -13.06 24.04 -4.57
C PRO A 187 -13.38 25.43 -3.97
N LEU A 188 -12.61 25.89 -2.97
CA LEU A 188 -12.80 27.18 -2.33
C LEU A 188 -11.90 28.30 -2.85
N ILE A 189 -10.96 28.04 -3.78
CA ILE A 189 -10.34 29.14 -4.55
C ILE A 189 -11.33 29.54 -5.66
N SER A 190 -12.42 30.17 -5.21
CA SER A 190 -13.30 31.00 -6.01
C SER A 190 -12.42 32.11 -6.60
N LYS A 191 -11.93 31.90 -7.82
CA LYS A 191 -11.55 33.03 -8.63
C LYS A 191 -12.79 33.87 -8.92
N ALA A 192 -12.64 35.19 -8.95
CA ALA A 192 -13.68 36.07 -9.44
C ALA A 192 -14.13 35.58 -10.82
N ALA A 193 -15.41 35.73 -11.16
CA ALA A 193 -16.01 35.23 -12.41
C ALA A 193 -15.29 35.66 -13.71
N ASP A 194 -14.34 36.59 -13.62
CA ASP A 194 -13.58 37.18 -14.72
C ASP A 194 -12.15 36.62 -14.88
N ASP A 195 -11.68 35.71 -14.03
CA ASP A 195 -10.37 35.10 -14.28
C ASP A 195 -10.47 34.08 -15.43
N PRO A 196 -9.60 34.16 -16.44
CA PRO A 196 -9.59 33.20 -17.52
C PRO A 196 -9.31 31.81 -16.96
N VAL A 197 -10.24 30.87 -17.18
CA VAL A 197 -9.99 29.44 -16.99
C VAL A 197 -8.86 29.08 -17.96
N PRO A 198 -7.69 28.63 -17.46
CA PRO A 198 -6.60 28.20 -18.32
C PRO A 198 -7.12 27.11 -19.27
N LEU A 199 -6.92 27.30 -20.57
CA LEU A 199 -7.40 26.41 -21.62
C LEU A 199 -6.75 25.02 -21.58
N GLU A 200 -5.57 24.90 -20.96
CA GLU A 200 -4.86 23.64 -20.74
C GLU A 200 -4.21 23.65 -19.36
N GLN A 201 -4.52 22.65 -18.53
CA GLN A 201 -3.85 22.44 -17.25
C GLN A 201 -2.49 21.78 -17.51
N GLN A 202 -1.41 22.36 -16.98
CA GLN A 202 -0.06 21.79 -17.10
C GLN A 202 0.19 20.81 -15.95
N PRO A 203 0.84 19.66 -16.20
CA PRO A 203 1.21 18.76 -15.13
C PRO A 203 2.23 19.43 -14.19
N ILE A 204 1.98 19.31 -12.89
CA ILE A 204 2.82 19.75 -11.78
C ILE A 204 3.36 18.49 -11.11
N PRO A 205 4.69 18.37 -10.94
CA PRO A 205 5.26 17.24 -10.24
C PRO A 205 5.00 17.37 -8.72
N LEU A 206 4.43 16.33 -8.13
CA LEU A 206 4.04 16.29 -6.71
C LEU A 206 4.71 15.11 -6.00
N VAL A 207 4.94 15.27 -4.71
CA VAL A 207 5.24 14.16 -3.80
C VAL A 207 3.91 13.57 -3.36
N SER A 208 3.78 12.26 -3.50
CA SER A 208 2.60 11.56 -3.01
C SER A 208 2.58 11.53 -1.49
N VAL A 209 1.49 11.96 -0.86
CA VAL A 209 1.46 12.05 0.62
C VAL A 209 1.37 10.67 1.25
N GLU A 210 0.66 9.73 0.63
CA GLU A 210 0.50 8.37 1.14
C GLU A 210 1.80 7.56 1.14
N SER A 211 2.80 8.00 0.37
CA SER A 211 4.11 7.38 0.31
C SER A 211 5.06 7.85 1.41
N ILE A 212 4.67 8.86 2.21
CA ILE A 212 5.43 9.30 3.38
C ILE A 212 4.99 8.49 4.60
N ASP A 213 5.86 7.58 5.05
CA ASP A 213 5.65 6.86 6.30
C ASP A 213 6.20 7.63 7.51
N PHE A 214 5.32 8.37 8.19
CA PHE A 214 5.69 9.19 9.35
C PHE A 214 6.27 8.38 10.50
N TRP A 215 5.79 7.15 10.73
CA TRP A 215 6.32 6.32 11.80
C TRP A 215 7.76 5.92 11.51
N THR A 216 8.05 5.52 10.28
CA THR A 216 9.43 5.18 9.86
C THR A 216 10.36 6.37 10.02
N LEU A 217 9.93 7.58 9.63
CA LEU A 217 10.72 8.80 9.82
C LEU A 217 10.99 9.09 11.32
N GLU A 218 10.00 8.94 12.19
CA GLU A 218 10.19 9.10 13.64
C GLU A 218 11.17 8.06 14.21
N GLN A 219 11.08 6.79 13.78
CA GLN A 219 12.00 5.74 14.26
C GLN A 219 13.44 5.92 13.77
N LEU A 220 13.62 6.40 12.54
CA LEU A 220 14.94 6.69 11.97
C LEU A 220 15.71 7.78 12.75
N SER A 221 14.98 8.63 13.49
CA SER A 221 15.59 9.64 14.38
C SER A 221 16.43 9.04 15.51
N ALA A 222 16.23 7.76 15.84
CA ALA A 222 17.08 7.03 16.79
C ALA A 222 18.43 6.60 16.19
N PHE A 223 18.55 6.57 14.86
CA PHE A 223 19.76 6.20 14.12
C PHE A 223 20.54 7.44 13.67
N ASP A 224 19.85 8.45 13.16
CA ASP A 224 20.44 9.73 12.75
C ASP A 224 19.52 10.89 13.14
N GLN A 225 20.09 11.89 13.84
CA GLN A 225 19.35 13.06 14.30
C GLN A 225 18.76 13.90 13.14
N GLY A 226 19.32 13.83 11.94
CA GLY A 226 18.84 14.51 10.73
C GLY A 226 17.38 14.17 10.40
N TRP A 227 16.90 12.99 10.78
CA TRP A 227 15.50 12.59 10.59
C TRP A 227 14.53 13.30 11.54
N THR A 228 15.00 13.83 12.67
CA THR A 228 14.13 14.43 13.69
C THR A 228 13.36 15.63 13.13
N GLU A 229 14.06 16.53 12.44
CA GLU A 229 13.46 17.73 11.86
C GLU A 229 12.55 17.38 10.67
N ILE A 230 12.95 16.38 9.87
CA ILE A 230 12.16 15.88 8.74
C ILE A 230 10.82 15.30 9.22
N ALA A 231 10.85 14.41 10.20
CA ALA A 231 9.67 13.78 10.76
C ALA A 231 8.71 14.81 11.39
N ALA A 232 9.26 15.73 12.20
CA ALA A 232 8.48 16.78 12.84
C ALA A 232 7.83 17.73 11.80
N SER A 233 8.57 18.12 10.77
CA SER A 233 8.07 18.98 9.68
C SER A 233 6.88 18.32 8.98
N TRP A 234 7.03 17.07 8.51
CA TRP A 234 5.97 16.35 7.82
C TRP A 234 4.72 16.16 8.69
N LYS A 235 4.90 15.78 9.96
CA LYS A 235 3.81 15.63 10.91
C LYS A 235 3.04 16.93 11.13
N SER A 236 3.74 18.06 11.32
CA SER A 236 3.10 19.36 11.55
C SER A 236 2.26 19.82 10.35
N ARG A 237 2.78 19.66 9.13
CA ARG A 237 2.09 20.08 7.90
C ARG A 237 0.72 19.40 7.74
N LEU A 238 0.64 18.12 8.06
CA LEU A 238 -0.59 17.34 7.88
C LEU A 238 -1.54 17.40 9.06
N ALA A 239 -1.03 17.53 10.29
CA ALA A 239 -1.87 17.68 11.47
C ALA A 239 -2.67 19.00 11.44
N GLU A 240 -2.12 20.05 10.82
CA GLU A 240 -2.74 21.37 10.68
C GLU A 240 -3.47 21.54 9.34
N TYR A 241 -3.55 20.49 8.52
CA TYR A 241 -4.17 20.58 7.21
C TYR A 241 -5.67 20.91 7.33
N PRO A 242 -6.13 22.03 6.74
CA PRO A 242 -7.55 22.36 6.75
C PRO A 242 -8.30 21.43 5.80
N HIS A 243 -9.20 20.61 6.35
CA HIS A 243 -10.09 19.81 5.54
C HIS A 243 -11.21 20.66 4.94
N GLU A 244 -11.74 20.21 3.80
CA GLU A 244 -12.92 20.79 3.20
C GLU A 244 -14.15 20.59 4.10
N VAL A 245 -15.02 21.61 4.16
CA VAL A 245 -16.20 21.56 5.02
C VAL A 245 -17.12 20.44 4.56
N GLY A 246 -17.30 19.43 5.42
CA GLY A 246 -18.11 18.24 5.14
C GLY A 246 -17.37 17.10 4.43
N MET A 247 -16.08 17.27 4.14
CA MET A 247 -15.27 16.31 3.36
C MET A 247 -13.91 16.09 4.04
N PRO A 248 -13.83 15.11 4.94
CA PRO A 248 -12.69 14.93 5.84
C PRO A 248 -11.54 14.15 5.18
N PHE A 249 -11.25 14.40 3.90
CA PHE A 249 -10.22 13.65 3.19
C PHE A 249 -8.83 14.20 3.49
N PRO A 250 -7.81 13.34 3.69
CA PRO A 250 -6.42 13.78 3.75
C PRO A 250 -5.96 14.25 2.35
N PRO A 251 -4.93 15.09 2.26
CA PRO A 251 -4.38 15.50 0.97
C PRO A 251 -3.69 14.33 0.26
N GLU A 252 -3.73 14.34 -1.07
CA GLU A 252 -3.10 13.32 -1.91
C GLU A 252 -1.67 13.68 -2.32
N GLY A 253 -1.39 14.96 -2.51
CA GLY A 253 -0.09 15.44 -3.00
C GLY A 253 0.53 16.53 -2.14
N TRP A 254 1.83 16.74 -2.29
CA TRP A 254 2.55 17.91 -1.81
C TRP A 254 3.38 18.50 -2.93
N SER A 255 3.27 19.81 -3.16
CA SER A 255 4.04 20.52 -4.18
C SER A 255 5.35 21.04 -3.57
N PRO A 256 6.53 20.55 -4.01
CA PRO A 256 7.80 21.09 -3.53
C PRO A 256 8.02 22.55 -3.96
N TYR A 257 7.45 22.93 -5.12
CA TYR A 257 7.57 24.28 -5.67
C TYR A 257 6.74 25.30 -4.89
N GLU A 258 5.46 24.97 -4.62
CA GLU A 258 4.54 25.85 -3.90
C GLU A 258 4.68 25.71 -2.38
N GLN A 259 5.31 24.63 -1.91
CA GLN A 259 5.41 24.21 -0.51
C GLN A 259 4.05 23.94 0.15
N GLU A 260 3.04 23.64 -0.64
CA GLU A 260 1.65 23.45 -0.19
C GLU A 260 1.18 22.00 -0.37
N LEU A 261 0.25 21.60 0.51
CA LEU A 261 -0.47 20.33 0.43
C LEU A 261 -1.62 20.46 -0.55
N MET A 262 -1.76 19.44 -1.40
CA MET A 262 -2.71 19.41 -2.50
C MET A 262 -3.81 18.41 -2.17
N PRO A 263 -5.09 18.85 -2.12
CA PRO A 263 -6.20 17.95 -1.80
C PRO A 263 -6.35 16.83 -2.83
N LEU A 264 -6.02 17.11 -4.09
CA LEU A 264 -6.26 16.24 -5.22
C LEU A 264 -5.14 16.34 -6.25
N ILE A 265 -4.95 15.25 -6.97
CA ILE A 265 -3.94 15.14 -8.04
C ILE A 265 -4.61 15.04 -9.43
N GLU A 266 -5.82 14.49 -9.50
CA GLU A 266 -6.56 14.34 -10.76
C GLU A 266 -7.56 15.47 -11.04
N SER A 267 -7.80 15.72 -12.33
CA SER A 267 -8.72 16.75 -12.84
C SER A 267 -10.21 16.46 -12.57
N GLY A 268 -10.56 15.21 -12.23
CA GLY A 268 -11.95 14.77 -11.99
C GLY A 268 -12.49 15.03 -10.59
N PHE A 269 -11.74 15.71 -9.72
CA PHE A 269 -12.04 15.89 -8.29
C PHE A 269 -12.24 14.58 -7.53
N GLN A 270 -11.64 13.49 -7.98
CA GLN A 270 -11.73 12.18 -7.34
C GLN A 270 -10.51 11.96 -6.45
N ALA A 271 -10.74 11.65 -5.18
CA ALA A 271 -9.70 11.19 -4.26
C ALA A 271 -9.72 9.65 -4.20
N GLU A 272 -8.57 9.02 -4.37
CA GLU A 272 -8.45 7.56 -4.36
C GLU A 272 -8.55 7.01 -2.92
N THR A 273 -9.46 6.07 -2.70
CA THR A 273 -9.77 5.55 -1.36
C THR A 273 -8.57 4.87 -0.71
N TRP A 274 -7.78 4.13 -1.48
CA TRP A 274 -6.60 3.45 -0.94
C TRP A 274 -5.53 4.45 -0.46
N ARG A 275 -5.33 5.57 -1.17
CA ARG A 275 -4.41 6.66 -0.77
C ARG A 275 -4.90 7.30 0.52
N MET A 276 -6.18 7.65 0.57
CA MET A 276 -6.80 8.23 1.77
C MET A 276 -6.66 7.33 3.00
N LEU A 277 -6.91 6.03 2.85
CA LEU A 277 -6.75 5.05 3.93
C LEU A 277 -5.29 4.92 4.36
N ARG A 278 -4.34 4.79 3.42
CA ARG A 278 -2.92 4.62 3.73
C ARG A 278 -2.35 5.87 4.43
N THR A 279 -2.62 7.07 3.91
CA THR A 279 -2.23 8.34 4.56
C THR A 279 -2.79 8.42 5.98
N SER A 280 -4.07 8.10 6.15
CA SER A 280 -4.73 8.14 7.47
C SER A 280 -4.13 7.12 8.45
N ILE A 281 -3.71 5.95 7.98
CA ILE A 281 -3.02 4.96 8.81
C ILE A 281 -1.65 5.48 9.24
N HIS A 282 -0.82 5.98 8.32
CA HIS A 282 0.49 6.53 8.68
C HIS A 282 0.36 7.68 9.69
N LEU A 283 -0.64 8.55 9.54
CA LEU A 283 -0.92 9.62 10.51
C LEU A 283 -1.35 9.07 11.87
N ALA A 284 -2.25 8.09 11.88
CA ALA A 284 -2.75 7.48 13.12
C ALA A 284 -1.64 6.76 13.90
N GLU A 285 -0.67 6.13 13.21
CA GLU A 285 0.49 5.48 13.82
C GLU A 285 1.39 6.44 14.61
N VAL A 286 1.37 7.73 14.25
CA VAL A 286 2.08 8.80 14.98
C VAL A 286 1.15 9.67 15.85
N GLY A 287 -0.08 9.20 16.11
CA GLY A 287 -1.03 9.82 17.02
C GLY A 287 -1.88 10.94 16.44
N VAL A 288 -1.96 11.07 15.10
CA VAL A 288 -2.81 12.05 14.40
C VAL A 288 -4.00 11.32 13.78
N SER A 289 -5.21 11.58 14.25
CA SER A 289 -6.43 10.93 13.75
C SER A 289 -7.49 11.96 13.35
N ASN A 290 -8.17 11.72 12.22
CA ASN A 290 -9.32 12.53 11.79
C ASN A 290 -10.63 11.78 12.09
N ALA A 291 -11.35 12.21 13.12
CA ALA A 291 -12.59 11.56 13.55
C ALA A 291 -13.71 11.63 12.49
N ASP A 292 -13.77 12.71 11.73
CA ASP A 292 -14.76 12.88 10.66
C ASP A 292 -14.49 11.89 9.52
N PHE A 293 -13.22 11.66 9.17
CA PHE A 293 -12.83 10.64 8.17
C PHE A 293 -13.20 9.24 8.62
N LEU A 294 -12.92 8.90 9.88
CA LEU A 294 -13.31 7.61 10.45
C LEU A 294 -14.84 7.43 10.42
N GLY A 295 -15.59 8.49 10.71
CA GLY A 295 -17.05 8.50 10.62
C GLY A 295 -17.55 8.31 9.19
N PHE A 296 -16.94 8.97 8.21
CA PHE A 296 -17.24 8.83 6.80
C PHE A 296 -17.03 7.39 6.30
N ILE A 297 -15.85 6.82 6.54
CA ILE A 297 -15.53 5.44 6.13
C ILE A 297 -16.47 4.43 6.80
N LEU A 298 -16.75 4.59 8.09
CA LEU A 298 -17.72 3.74 8.78
C LEU A 298 -19.12 3.85 8.17
N GLY A 299 -19.56 5.05 7.80
CA GLY A 299 -20.82 5.28 7.08
C GLY A 299 -20.89 4.51 5.76
N GLU A 300 -19.83 4.61 4.95
CA GLU A 300 -19.76 3.92 3.66
C GLU A 300 -19.75 2.39 3.80
N LEU A 301 -18.98 1.84 4.74
CA LEU A 301 -18.98 0.40 5.05
C LEU A 301 -20.37 -0.10 5.47
N ASN A 302 -21.10 0.69 6.26
CA ASN A 302 -22.46 0.35 6.68
C ASN A 302 -23.47 0.41 5.52
N ASN A 303 -23.22 1.25 4.52
CA ASN A 303 -24.07 1.41 3.34
C ASN A 303 -23.77 0.41 2.20
N GLY A 304 -22.71 -0.39 2.30
CA GLY A 304 -22.45 -1.47 1.36
C GLY A 304 -20.98 -1.82 1.24
N HIS A 305 -20.25 -0.99 0.48
CA HIS A 305 -18.84 -1.14 0.16
C HIS A 305 -18.20 0.25 0.06
N LEU A 306 -16.89 0.32 0.30
CA LEU A 306 -16.08 1.46 -0.09
C LEU A 306 -15.99 1.53 -1.62
N ALA A 307 -16.14 2.73 -2.18
CA ALA A 307 -15.84 2.98 -3.59
C ALA A 307 -14.33 3.04 -3.81
N ALA A 308 -13.88 2.83 -5.05
CA ALA A 308 -12.47 2.97 -5.41
C ALA A 308 -11.96 4.42 -5.23
N SER A 309 -12.84 5.39 -5.44
CA SER A 309 -12.56 6.81 -5.28
C SER A 309 -13.83 7.58 -4.88
N TYR A 310 -13.65 8.76 -4.32
CA TYR A 310 -14.73 9.65 -3.90
C TYR A 310 -14.54 11.06 -4.45
N HIS A 311 -15.63 11.63 -4.94
CA HIS A 311 -15.61 13.00 -5.43
C HIS A 311 -15.51 13.98 -4.25
N LEU A 312 -14.51 14.86 -4.25
CA LEU A 312 -14.21 15.76 -3.13
C LEU A 312 -15.38 16.69 -2.77
N LEU A 313 -16.12 17.22 -3.75
CA LEU A 313 -17.25 18.14 -3.48
C LEU A 313 -18.56 17.47 -3.07
N SER A 314 -18.94 16.38 -3.73
CA SER A 314 -20.24 15.73 -3.54
C SER A 314 -20.17 14.56 -2.56
N GLY A 315 -18.98 14.02 -2.28
CA GLY A 315 -18.77 12.80 -1.51
C GLY A 315 -19.30 11.55 -2.21
N SER A 316 -19.71 11.66 -3.48
CA SER A 316 -20.21 10.53 -4.25
C SER A 316 -19.04 9.62 -4.61
N GLY A 317 -19.16 8.34 -4.25
CA GLY A 317 -18.22 7.32 -4.67
C GLY A 317 -18.33 7.00 -6.16
N SER A 318 -17.24 6.54 -6.75
CA SER A 318 -17.22 5.83 -8.03
C SER A 318 -17.89 4.45 -7.91
N ASP A 319 -17.74 3.59 -8.93
CA ASP A 319 -18.34 2.26 -8.96
C ASP A 319 -18.02 1.47 -7.67
N LYS A 320 -19.07 0.93 -7.05
CA LYS A 320 -19.01 0.26 -5.74
C LYS A 320 -18.90 -1.25 -5.89
N GLU A 321 -17.77 -1.72 -6.41
CA GLU A 321 -17.43 -3.15 -6.35
C GLU A 321 -16.78 -3.50 -5.01
N ALA A 322 -16.97 -4.74 -4.56
CA ALA A 322 -16.39 -5.20 -3.31
C ALA A 322 -14.89 -5.43 -3.48
N ASP A 323 -14.09 -4.52 -2.92
CA ASP A 323 -12.63 -4.60 -2.88
C ASP A 323 -12.15 -5.11 -1.50
N PRO A 324 -11.58 -6.33 -1.41
CA PRO A 324 -11.05 -6.88 -0.17
C PRO A 324 -9.89 -6.06 0.41
N ALA A 325 -8.98 -5.55 -0.41
CA ALA A 325 -7.86 -4.72 0.04
C ALA A 325 -8.35 -3.42 0.69
N LEU A 326 -9.35 -2.73 0.13
CA LEU A 326 -9.94 -1.54 0.76
C LEU A 326 -10.58 -1.86 2.11
N ALA A 327 -11.31 -2.97 2.20
CA ALA A 327 -11.89 -3.42 3.48
C ALA A 327 -10.79 -3.77 4.50
N ALA A 328 -9.73 -4.45 4.08
CA ALA A 328 -8.60 -4.78 4.94
C ALA A 328 -7.85 -3.53 5.43
N TRP A 329 -7.65 -2.55 4.55
CA TRP A 329 -7.09 -1.24 4.91
C TRP A 329 -7.96 -0.51 5.94
N ALA A 330 -9.27 -0.47 5.74
CA ALA A 330 -10.20 0.13 6.71
C ALA A 330 -10.20 -0.60 8.07
N ALA A 331 -10.06 -1.92 8.07
CA ALA A 331 -9.92 -2.70 9.31
C ALA A 331 -8.63 -2.33 10.05
N ARG A 332 -7.50 -2.22 9.34
CA ARG A 332 -6.23 -1.74 9.92
C ARG A 332 -6.36 -0.32 10.48
N LEU A 333 -7.02 0.59 9.76
CA LEU A 333 -7.33 1.93 10.25
C LEU A 333 -8.15 1.89 11.54
N GLY A 334 -9.16 1.02 11.61
CA GLY A 334 -9.95 0.79 12.82
C GLY A 334 -9.10 0.35 14.02
N ARG A 335 -8.07 -0.47 13.82
CA ARG A 335 -7.19 -0.94 14.90
C ARG A 335 -6.21 0.10 15.38
N VAL A 336 -5.56 0.82 14.47
CA VAL A 336 -4.59 1.86 14.85
C VAL A 336 -5.27 3.01 15.59
N CYS A 337 -6.52 3.31 15.23
CA CYS A 337 -7.32 4.37 15.88
C CYS A 337 -8.14 3.90 17.10
N ASP A 338 -8.00 2.64 17.56
CA ASP A 338 -8.84 2.06 18.62
C ASP A 338 -10.36 2.21 18.37
N ASN A 339 -10.79 2.12 17.10
CA ASN A 339 -12.18 2.19 16.67
C ASN A 339 -12.75 0.80 16.33
N ARG A 340 -13.33 0.13 17.35
CA ARG A 340 -13.95 -1.20 17.23
C ARG A 340 -15.08 -1.28 16.20
N SER A 341 -15.88 -0.21 16.09
CA SER A 341 -17.02 -0.17 15.16
C SER A 341 -16.55 -0.17 13.72
N LEU A 342 -15.53 0.65 13.41
CA LEU A 342 -14.88 0.69 12.11
C LEU A 342 -14.26 -0.66 11.76
N PHE A 343 -13.47 -1.23 12.68
CA PHE A 343 -12.86 -2.55 12.50
C PHE A 343 -13.90 -3.62 12.19
N SER A 344 -14.97 -3.70 12.99
CA SER A 344 -16.01 -4.73 12.84
C SER A 344 -16.77 -4.60 11.52
N ALA A 345 -17.09 -3.37 11.10
CA ALA A 345 -17.76 -3.11 9.82
C ALA A 345 -16.86 -3.52 8.63
N ALA A 346 -15.58 -3.19 8.71
CA ALA A 346 -14.59 -3.51 7.69
C ALA A 346 -14.36 -5.04 7.56
N VAL A 347 -14.19 -5.75 8.67
CA VAL A 347 -14.06 -7.22 8.68
C VAL A 347 -15.31 -7.90 8.12
N LYS A 348 -16.50 -7.40 8.46
CA LYS A 348 -17.76 -7.90 7.90
C LYS A 348 -17.78 -7.75 6.38
N GLN A 349 -17.32 -6.63 5.83
CA GLN A 349 -17.23 -6.45 4.39
C GLN A 349 -16.18 -7.40 3.77
N LEU A 350 -14.98 -7.49 4.36
CA LEU A 350 -13.91 -8.38 3.90
C LEU A 350 -14.40 -9.83 3.78
N SER A 351 -15.18 -10.30 4.77
CA SER A 351 -15.75 -11.66 4.78
C SER A 351 -16.68 -11.99 3.60
N ARG A 352 -17.25 -10.98 2.90
CA ARG A 352 -18.13 -11.20 1.74
C ARG A 352 -17.39 -11.71 0.52
N SER A 353 -16.11 -11.39 0.41
CA SER A 353 -15.24 -11.83 -0.70
C SER A 353 -14.50 -13.13 -0.38
N TYR A 354 -14.73 -13.72 0.79
CA TYR A 354 -14.10 -14.97 1.19
C TYR A 354 -14.75 -16.18 0.50
N VAL A 355 -13.92 -17.00 -0.15
CA VAL A 355 -14.38 -18.19 -0.88
C VAL A 355 -14.56 -19.36 0.09
N SER A 356 -15.81 -19.61 0.49
CA SER A 356 -16.15 -20.68 1.45
C SER A 356 -16.50 -22.03 0.80
N SER A 357 -16.56 -22.12 -0.53
CA SER A 357 -16.90 -23.37 -1.23
C SER A 357 -15.68 -24.26 -1.38
N GLN A 358 -15.69 -25.45 -0.78
CA GLN A 358 -14.59 -26.42 -0.85
C GLN A 358 -14.35 -26.99 -2.26
N THR A 359 -15.31 -26.83 -3.17
CA THR A 359 -15.18 -27.28 -4.56
C THR A 359 -14.53 -26.24 -5.47
N ASN A 360 -14.18 -25.06 -4.94
CA ASN A 360 -13.51 -24.01 -5.69
C ASN A 360 -11.99 -24.08 -5.44
N ASP A 361 -11.18 -23.90 -6.48
CA ASP A 361 -9.72 -23.99 -6.38
C ASP A 361 -9.12 -22.91 -5.46
N PHE A 362 -9.81 -21.76 -5.35
CA PHE A 362 -9.49 -20.67 -4.45
C PHE A 362 -10.21 -20.77 -3.10
N PHE A 363 -10.69 -21.97 -2.69
CA PHE A 363 -11.24 -22.18 -1.36
C PHE A 363 -10.29 -21.67 -0.26
N GLY A 364 -10.79 -20.75 0.56
CA GLY A 364 -10.00 -20.10 1.61
C GLY A 364 -9.27 -18.83 1.19
N ALA A 365 -9.47 -18.32 -0.03
CA ALA A 365 -8.93 -17.04 -0.48
C ALA A 365 -9.99 -15.92 -0.40
N PHE A 366 -9.53 -14.66 -0.44
CA PHE A 366 -10.36 -13.52 -0.83
C PHE A 366 -10.32 -13.37 -2.33
N ALA A 367 -11.46 -13.42 -3.01
CA ALA A 367 -11.51 -13.37 -4.46
C ALA A 367 -12.49 -12.33 -4.98
N ARG A 368 -12.22 -11.86 -6.20
CA ARG A 368 -13.09 -10.95 -6.97
C ARG A 368 -13.46 -11.62 -8.29
N ARG A 369 -14.45 -11.10 -8.98
CA ARG A 369 -14.71 -11.48 -10.38
C ARG A 369 -14.15 -10.39 -11.29
N ASP A 370 -13.47 -10.80 -12.37
CA ASP A 370 -13.10 -9.85 -13.42
C ASP A 370 -14.31 -9.53 -14.31
N GLU A 371 -14.12 -8.62 -15.28
CA GLU A 371 -15.18 -8.17 -16.20
C GLU A 371 -15.81 -9.32 -17.00
N GLU A 372 -15.05 -10.38 -17.26
CA GLU A 372 -15.50 -11.59 -17.98
C GLU A 372 -16.14 -12.63 -17.03
N GLY A 373 -16.15 -12.34 -15.73
CA GLY A 373 -16.75 -13.17 -14.69
C GLY A 373 -15.80 -14.20 -14.07
N ARG A 374 -14.52 -14.25 -14.47
CA ARG A 374 -13.54 -15.19 -13.92
C ARG A 374 -13.24 -14.85 -12.48
N LEU A 375 -13.13 -15.89 -11.65
CA LEU A 375 -12.68 -15.71 -10.28
C LEU A 375 -11.18 -15.38 -10.28
N THR A 376 -10.80 -14.29 -9.61
CA THR A 376 -9.43 -13.79 -9.56
C THR A 376 -9.04 -13.57 -8.10
N ILE A 377 -7.82 -14.01 -7.74
CA ILE A 377 -7.19 -13.67 -6.47
C ILE A 377 -6.03 -12.72 -6.73
N PHE A 378 -5.95 -11.67 -5.92
CA PHE A 378 -4.86 -10.70 -5.94
C PHE A 378 -3.97 -10.94 -4.72
N ALA A 379 -2.65 -10.79 -4.88
CA ALA A 379 -1.71 -10.92 -3.77
C ALA A 379 -2.00 -9.90 -2.69
N LEU A 380 -2.22 -8.63 -3.06
CA LEU A 380 -2.56 -7.54 -2.15
C LEU A 380 -3.77 -7.86 -1.26
N ASP A 381 -4.84 -8.44 -1.84
CA ASP A 381 -6.04 -8.84 -1.11
C ASP A 381 -5.74 -9.89 -0.04
N GLN A 382 -4.92 -10.89 -0.37
CA GLN A 382 -4.60 -11.96 0.56
C GLN A 382 -3.74 -11.43 1.71
N VAL A 383 -2.68 -10.69 1.39
CA VAL A 383 -1.69 -10.25 2.38
C VAL A 383 -2.28 -9.19 3.31
N LEU A 384 -3.04 -8.23 2.77
CA LEU A 384 -3.74 -7.24 3.61
C LEU A 384 -4.86 -7.89 4.41
N GLY A 385 -5.59 -8.84 3.82
CA GLY A 385 -6.61 -9.61 4.54
C GLY A 385 -6.01 -10.33 5.74
N LEU A 386 -4.86 -10.99 5.58
CA LEU A 386 -4.12 -11.60 6.69
C LEU A 386 -3.71 -10.56 7.75
N LEU A 387 -3.06 -9.46 7.34
CA LEU A 387 -2.62 -8.40 8.26
C LEU A 387 -3.77 -7.74 9.02
N ALA A 388 -4.94 -7.59 8.39
CA ALA A 388 -6.11 -7.01 9.04
C ALA A 388 -6.65 -7.92 10.15
N LEU A 389 -6.58 -9.24 9.97
CA LEU A 389 -7.18 -10.25 10.83
C LEU A 389 -6.26 -10.79 11.93
N GLN A 390 -4.93 -10.57 11.81
CA GLN A 390 -3.89 -10.90 12.81
C GLN A 390 -3.80 -9.84 13.91
#